data_AF-A0A4P5WWH8-F1
#
_entry.id   AF-A0A4P5WWH8-F1
#
_cell.length_a   1.000
_cell.length_b   1.000
_cell.length_c   1.000
_cell.angle_alpha   90.00
_cell.angle_beta   90.00
_cell.angle_gamma   90.00
#
_symmetry.space_group_name_H-M   'P 1'
#
loop_
_entity.id
_entity.type
_entity.pdbx_description
1 polymer ?
#
loop_
_entity_poly.entity_id
_entity_poly.type
_entity_poly.pdbx_seq_one_letter_code
_entity_poly.pdbx_strand_id
1 'polypeptide(L)'
;MWPAWTLSLLMLVAMILTVTPSIPNRPRFFLMMGGPFLLGLLFSAWVLLLSRLRWMEKLLLAFAGIASPLIAAQVSVPEDALRTAMFIYGVPLAMFLTTTGLAAWHQHAHRSRLTAVVLLLGWLSFGLVRNNGFIGDYRPEFVWRWSPVHEQTLPALPTSTANNSTTAAAPATEAAPAEWPQYRGPAGDGSAPGGPTNPDWTTKPPAIVWQIDVGPAWSSFAFSHGRLLTQEQRGDAEYVSCYSADTGELIWSHADKSRFVEVVSGAGPRSTPAVHGGRVYAIGGRGLFNCLSETDGSLLWQHDFVTEYQASVPMWGFSGSPIVVDGLVVVFAGGAGDKGLVALNADTGELVWSLASGGMNYTTPRLLTLAGQRCLLFGDGSGIRGMEPATGKVLFQYKPQGWENAPMVDLQQLAPDSLLTALGDGAGLQRIDVAFTDGKWKFTERWTTKKLRPSFNDSLIHKGAVYGFNQAVFSCIDAETGERRWQGGRYGFGQAILLPESDCILVAAENGDAVLLKATPDKLQELGRIPTLNDKTWNHPIVVGNRAWLRNGRTAVCLDLTGQAAP
;
A
#
# COMPACT_ATOMS: atom_id res chain seq x y z
N MET A 1 14.20 22.44 36.81
CA MET A 1 13.47 22.52 35.54
C MET A 1 14.35 22.24 34.32
N TRP A 2 15.68 22.47 34.37
CA TRP A 2 16.53 22.25 33.19
C TRP A 2 16.42 20.84 32.55
N PRO A 3 16.28 19.71 33.28
CA PRO A 3 16.17 18.40 32.61
C PRO A 3 14.84 18.24 31.84
N ALA A 4 13.76 18.86 32.33
CA ALA A 4 12.46 18.87 31.65
C ALA A 4 12.54 19.61 30.32
N TRP A 5 13.24 20.74 30.29
CA TRP A 5 13.50 21.49 29.06
C TRP A 5 14.39 20.72 28.10
N THR A 6 15.45 20.05 28.59
CA THR A 6 16.31 19.20 27.77
C THR A 6 15.52 18.05 27.14
N LEU A 7 14.72 17.32 27.91
CA LEU A 7 13.90 16.21 27.40
C LEU A 7 12.82 16.68 26.42
N SER A 8 12.20 17.84 26.68
CA SER A 8 11.21 18.43 25.76
C SER A 8 11.86 18.90 24.45
N LEU A 9 13.07 19.45 24.52
CA LEU A 9 13.85 19.82 23.33
C LEU A 9 14.27 18.59 22.53
N LEU A 10 14.76 17.54 23.19
CA LEU A 10 15.07 16.26 22.53
C LEU A 10 13.84 15.66 21.86
N MET A 11 12.67 15.76 22.51
CA MET A 11 11.40 15.33 21.92
C MET A 11 11.05 16.14 20.67
N LEU A 12 11.17 17.47 20.73
CA LEU A 12 10.93 18.33 19.57
C LEU A 12 11.88 17.98 18.41
N VAL A 13 13.17 17.78 18.70
CA VAL A 13 14.16 17.36 17.71
C VAL A 13 13.77 16.00 17.11
N ALA A 14 13.38 15.03 17.94
CA ALA A 14 12.90 13.73 17.45
C ALA A 14 11.69 13.87 16.52
N MET A 15 10.71 14.73 16.87
CA MET A 15 9.53 15.00 16.04
C MET A 15 9.84 15.78 14.75
N ILE A 16 10.88 16.62 14.73
CA ILE A 16 11.34 17.29 13.50
C ILE A 16 12.04 16.27 12.58
N LEU A 17 12.82 15.37 13.16
CA LEU A 17 13.51 14.32 12.42
C LEU A 17 12.50 13.36 11.76
N THR A 18 11.35 13.07 12.37
CA THR A 18 10.34 12.20 11.76
C THR A 18 9.73 12.78 10.47
N VAL A 19 9.76 14.09 10.27
CA VAL A 19 9.28 14.74 9.03
C VAL A 19 10.44 15.10 8.08
N THR A 20 11.67 14.69 8.38
CA THR A 20 12.84 15.00 7.58
C THR A 20 13.00 13.99 6.43
N PRO A 21 12.93 14.40 5.15
CA PRO A 21 12.93 13.47 4.01
C PRO A 21 14.20 12.63 3.83
N SER A 22 15.33 13.04 4.42
CA SER A 22 16.61 12.33 4.29
C SER A 22 16.68 11.03 5.11
N ILE A 23 15.82 10.87 6.13
CA ILE A 23 15.80 9.70 6.99
C ILE A 23 15.02 8.57 6.29
N PRO A 24 15.56 7.34 6.19
CA PRO A 24 14.80 6.21 5.65
C PRO A 24 13.51 5.94 6.44
N ASN A 25 12.50 5.36 5.79
CA ASN A 25 11.19 5.14 6.38
C ASN A 25 11.20 4.27 7.64
N ARG A 26 11.96 3.18 7.65
CA ARG A 26 12.06 2.29 8.81
C ARG A 26 12.59 2.97 10.10
N PRO A 27 13.77 3.61 10.13
CA PRO A 27 14.20 4.36 11.30
C PRO A 27 13.30 5.55 11.61
N ARG A 28 12.67 6.18 10.60
CA ARG A 28 11.65 7.22 10.81
C ARG A 28 10.44 6.68 11.58
N PHE A 29 9.94 5.50 11.21
CA PHE A 29 8.85 4.81 11.89
C PHE A 29 9.21 4.49 13.35
N PHE A 30 10.40 3.93 13.61
CA PHE A 30 10.85 3.66 14.98
C PHE A 30 11.05 4.94 15.80
N LEU A 31 11.53 6.02 15.18
CA LEU A 31 11.66 7.32 15.85
C LEU A 31 10.27 7.90 16.19
N MET A 32 9.31 7.78 15.27
CA MET A 32 7.94 8.24 15.44
C MET A 32 7.19 7.47 16.51
N MET A 33 7.34 6.14 16.57
CA MET A 33 6.63 5.28 17.52
C MET A 33 7.38 5.19 18.86
N GLY A 34 8.69 4.94 18.83
CA GLY A 34 9.50 4.67 20.00
C GLY A 34 10.05 5.92 20.69
N GLY A 35 10.30 7.00 19.94
CA GLY A 35 10.82 8.26 20.48
C GLY A 35 9.91 8.88 21.54
N PRO A 36 8.61 9.12 21.22
CA PRO A 36 7.63 9.59 22.19
C PRO A 36 7.56 8.73 23.46
N PHE A 37 7.56 7.41 23.30
CA PHE A 37 7.48 6.48 24.42
C PHE A 37 8.71 6.55 25.34
N LEU A 38 9.93 6.44 24.78
CA LEU A 38 11.17 6.44 25.55
C LEU A 38 11.38 7.78 26.27
N LEU A 39 11.23 8.90 25.56
CA LEU A 39 11.42 10.23 26.14
C LEU A 39 10.30 10.57 27.15
N GLY A 40 9.07 10.12 26.91
CA GLY A 40 7.96 10.21 27.85
C GLY A 40 8.22 9.44 29.16
N LEU A 41 8.78 8.24 29.07
CA LEU A 41 9.19 7.45 30.24
C LEU A 41 10.31 8.14 31.03
N LEU A 42 11.35 8.62 30.35
CA LEU A 42 12.45 9.36 30.99
C LEU A 42 11.95 10.64 31.66
N PHE A 43 11.02 11.36 31.01
CA PHE A 43 10.38 12.54 31.57
C PHE A 43 9.57 12.20 32.83
N SER A 44 8.76 11.14 32.77
CA SER A 44 7.97 10.68 33.91
C SER A 44 8.84 10.24 35.08
N ALA A 45 9.93 9.50 34.81
CA ALA A 45 10.92 9.11 35.81
C ALA A 45 11.58 10.34 36.45
N TRP A 46 11.93 11.36 35.66
CA TRP A 46 12.46 12.60 36.18
C TRP A 46 11.44 13.33 37.08
N VAL A 47 10.18 13.47 36.65
CA VAL A 47 9.12 14.11 37.45
C VAL A 47 8.96 13.39 38.80
N LEU A 48 8.86 12.07 38.78
CA LEU A 48 8.60 11.27 39.98
C LEU A 48 9.79 11.19 40.93
N LEU A 49 10.99 10.91 40.40
CA LEU A 49 12.15 10.55 41.20
C LEU A 49 13.08 11.74 41.47
N LEU A 50 13.30 12.60 40.48
CA LEU A 50 14.40 13.56 40.48
C LEU A 50 13.97 15.02 40.57
N SER A 51 12.68 15.31 40.35
CA SER A 51 12.17 16.68 40.46
C SER A 51 12.09 17.15 41.92
N ARG A 52 12.29 18.46 42.13
CA ARG A 52 12.13 19.13 43.43
C ARG A 52 10.66 19.42 43.80
N LEU A 53 9.71 18.82 43.09
CA LEU A 53 8.28 18.96 43.38
C LEU A 53 7.94 18.26 44.71
N ARG A 54 6.92 18.78 45.40
CA ARG A 54 6.39 18.12 46.60
C ARG A 54 5.73 16.79 46.19
N TRP A 55 5.70 15.82 47.10
CA TRP A 55 5.14 14.50 46.82
C TRP A 55 3.70 14.55 46.27
N MET A 56 2.85 15.41 46.83
CA MET A 56 1.48 15.61 46.33
C MET A 56 1.41 16.23 44.93
N GLU A 57 2.35 17.11 44.58
CA GLU A 57 2.45 17.67 43.22
C GLU A 57 2.86 16.59 42.22
N LYS A 58 3.80 15.71 42.62
CA LYS A 58 4.25 14.56 41.80
C LYS A 58 3.10 13.59 41.54
N LEU A 59 2.39 13.18 42.59
CA LEU A 59 1.24 12.27 42.45
C LEU A 59 0.14 12.88 41.58
N LEU A 60 -0.17 14.16 41.76
CA LEU A 60 -1.18 14.83 40.95
C LEU A 60 -0.81 14.83 39.46
N LEU A 61 0.44 15.20 39.13
CA LEU A 61 0.89 15.23 37.73
C LEU A 61 1.01 13.84 37.13
N ALA A 62 1.42 12.83 37.91
CA ALA A 62 1.46 11.44 37.47
C ALA A 62 0.03 10.91 37.21
N PHE A 63 -0.90 11.17 38.12
CA PHE A 63 -2.30 10.82 37.94
C PHE A 63 -2.88 11.54 36.71
N ALA A 64 -2.66 12.85 36.57
CA ALA A 64 -3.12 13.59 35.40
C ALA A 64 -2.48 13.07 34.10
N GLY A 65 -1.20 12.71 34.12
CA GLY A 65 -0.49 12.12 32.98
C GLY A 65 -1.00 10.75 32.54
N ILE A 66 -1.68 10.00 33.42
CA ILE A 66 -2.29 8.70 33.12
C ILE A 66 -3.79 8.85 32.81
N ALA A 67 -4.52 9.59 33.65
CA ALA A 67 -5.96 9.74 33.53
C ALA A 67 -6.35 10.55 32.29
N SER A 68 -5.63 11.65 31.99
CA SER A 68 -5.96 12.50 30.84
C SER A 68 -5.93 11.77 29.50
N PRO A 69 -4.87 11.00 29.14
CA PRO A 69 -4.89 10.23 27.90
C PRO A 69 -5.93 9.11 27.91
N LEU A 70 -6.23 8.47 29.05
CA LEU A 70 -7.27 7.44 29.13
C LEU A 70 -8.67 8.04 28.88
N ILE A 71 -8.97 9.17 29.52
CA ILE A 71 -10.22 9.91 29.30
C ILE A 71 -10.30 10.36 27.85
N ALA A 72 -9.23 10.95 27.32
CA ALA A 72 -9.18 11.36 25.92
C ALA A 72 -9.38 10.16 24.98
N ALA A 73 -8.74 9.01 25.20
CA ALA A 73 -8.93 7.83 24.36
C ALA A 73 -10.39 7.36 24.32
N GLN A 74 -11.07 7.33 25.46
CA GLN A 74 -12.48 6.93 25.57
C GLN A 74 -13.43 7.92 24.87
N VAL A 75 -13.12 9.22 24.96
CA VAL A 75 -13.92 10.24 24.29
C VAL A 75 -13.61 10.29 22.79
N SER A 76 -12.35 10.12 22.39
CA SER A 76 -11.82 10.62 21.11
C SER A 76 -11.79 9.58 19.98
N VAL A 77 -11.70 8.28 20.27
CA VAL A 77 -11.40 7.28 19.23
C VAL A 77 -12.12 5.95 19.45
N PRO A 78 -13.08 5.56 18.58
CA PRO A 78 -13.74 4.26 18.61
C PRO A 78 -12.81 3.10 18.18
N GLU A 79 -11.92 3.32 17.20
CA GLU A 79 -11.05 2.28 16.65
C GLU A 79 -9.66 2.27 17.30
N ASP A 80 -9.24 1.10 17.79
CA ASP A 80 -7.98 0.94 18.53
C ASP A 80 -6.73 1.36 17.72
N ALA A 81 -6.74 1.16 16.40
CA ALA A 81 -5.64 1.54 15.52
C ALA A 81 -5.31 3.03 15.57
N LEU A 82 -6.32 3.88 15.76
CA LEU A 82 -6.19 5.34 15.76
C LEU A 82 -5.81 5.89 17.14
N ARG A 83 -5.92 5.10 18.21
CA ARG A 83 -5.45 5.47 19.57
C ARG A 83 -3.94 5.61 19.60
N THR A 84 -3.22 4.78 18.84
CA THR A 84 -1.75 4.84 18.73
C THR A 84 -1.27 6.21 18.27
N ALA A 85 -1.94 6.80 17.28
CA ALA A 85 -1.59 8.13 16.78
C ALA A 85 -1.77 9.23 17.84
N MET A 86 -2.80 9.11 18.68
CA MET A 86 -3.01 10.03 19.80
C MET A 86 -1.81 10.04 20.76
N PHE A 87 -1.18 8.88 21.01
CA PHE A 87 0.01 8.82 21.87
C PHE A 87 1.26 9.39 21.22
N ILE A 88 1.45 9.20 19.90
CA ILE A 88 2.58 9.74 19.15
C ILE A 88 2.69 11.26 19.33
N TYR A 89 1.56 11.97 19.26
CA TYR A 89 1.53 13.44 19.36
C TYR A 89 1.16 13.95 20.76
N GLY A 90 0.37 13.18 21.51
CA GLY A 90 -0.08 13.56 22.84
C GLY A 90 1.02 13.52 23.89
N VAL A 91 1.98 12.59 23.82
CA VAL A 91 3.09 12.53 24.77
C VAL A 91 4.04 13.74 24.62
N PRO A 92 4.50 14.13 23.41
CA PRO A 92 5.25 15.36 23.22
C PRO A 92 4.50 16.60 23.74
N LEU A 93 3.20 16.71 23.44
CA LEU A 93 2.37 17.81 23.92
C LEU A 93 2.29 17.81 25.46
N ALA A 94 2.06 16.66 26.08
CA ALA A 94 1.98 16.51 27.52
C ALA A 94 3.28 16.93 28.22
N MET A 95 4.43 16.54 27.69
CA MET A 95 5.75 16.94 28.20
C MET A 95 5.94 18.46 28.10
N PHE A 96 5.58 19.04 26.94
CA PHE A 96 5.67 20.47 26.71
C PHE A 96 4.76 21.27 27.65
N LEU A 97 3.47 20.88 27.76
CA LEU A 97 2.49 21.53 28.64
C LEU A 97 2.87 21.39 30.11
N THR A 98 3.40 20.25 30.52
CA THR A 98 3.87 20.05 31.92
C THR A 98 5.07 20.94 32.22
N THR A 99 6.03 21.01 31.29
CA THR A 99 7.25 21.82 31.46
C THR A 99 6.93 23.30 31.49
N THR A 100 6.13 23.78 30.53
CA THR A 100 5.75 25.19 30.40
C THR A 100 4.80 25.62 31.52
N GLY A 101 3.81 24.81 31.89
CA GLY A 101 2.90 25.10 32.99
C GLY A 101 3.61 25.28 34.33
N LEU A 102 4.51 24.35 34.68
CA LEU A 102 5.31 24.46 35.91
C LEU A 102 6.25 25.66 35.91
N ALA A 103 6.78 26.05 34.75
CA ALA A 103 7.63 27.23 34.62
C ALA A 103 6.83 28.55 34.70
N ALA A 104 5.72 28.64 33.97
CA ALA A 104 4.85 29.80 33.93
C ALA A 104 4.27 30.13 35.31
N TRP A 105 3.85 29.11 36.06
CA TRP A 105 3.28 29.28 37.39
C TRP A 105 4.28 29.00 38.52
N HIS A 106 5.58 29.13 38.31
CA HIS A 106 6.58 28.70 39.30
C HIS A 106 6.40 29.35 40.70
N GLN A 107 5.85 30.57 40.76
CA GLN A 107 5.57 31.32 42.00
C GLN A 107 4.16 31.09 42.56
N HIS A 108 3.28 30.43 41.81
CA HIS A 108 1.87 30.28 42.18
C HIS A 108 1.66 29.07 43.10
N ALA A 109 0.89 29.25 44.18
CA ALA A 109 0.59 28.19 45.15
C ALA A 109 -0.13 26.96 44.59
N HIS A 110 -0.78 27.08 43.42
CA HIS A 110 -1.56 26.01 42.77
C HIS A 110 -0.97 25.58 41.42
N ARG A 111 0.31 25.85 41.16
CA ARG A 111 0.99 25.58 39.89
C ARG A 111 0.75 24.18 39.32
N SER A 112 0.80 23.13 40.14
CA SER A 112 0.60 21.75 39.68
C SER A 112 -0.87 21.44 39.36
N ARG A 113 -1.82 22.10 40.03
CA ARG A 113 -3.25 21.99 39.70
C ARG A 113 -3.54 22.68 38.38
N LEU A 114 -3.05 23.90 38.19
CA LEU A 114 -3.18 24.63 36.92
C LEU A 114 -2.52 23.86 35.77
N THR A 115 -1.33 23.31 36.00
CA THR A 115 -0.63 22.45 35.03
C THR A 115 -1.42 21.20 34.71
N ALA A 116 -1.98 20.51 35.71
CA ALA A 116 -2.82 19.33 35.51
C ALA A 116 -4.09 19.64 34.70
N VAL A 117 -4.71 20.81 34.92
CA VAL A 117 -5.87 21.27 34.13
C VAL A 117 -5.47 21.52 32.68
N VAL A 118 -4.35 22.21 32.42
CA VAL A 118 -3.87 22.42 31.04
C VAL A 118 -3.48 21.12 30.37
N LEU A 119 -2.88 20.18 31.10
CA LEU A 119 -2.58 18.85 30.61
C LEU A 119 -3.86 18.11 30.19
N LEU A 120 -4.90 18.14 31.02
CA LEU A 120 -6.19 17.53 30.72
C LEU A 120 -6.82 18.17 29.48
N LEU A 121 -6.86 19.50 29.39
CA LEU A 121 -7.39 20.22 28.23
C LEU A 121 -6.60 19.91 26.96
N GLY A 122 -5.26 19.80 27.06
CA GLY A 122 -4.39 19.40 25.95
C GLY A 122 -4.75 18.01 25.42
N TRP A 123 -4.94 17.03 26.29
CA TRP A 123 -5.40 15.70 25.88
C TRP A 123 -6.82 15.69 25.34
N LEU A 124 -7.75 16.42 25.96
CA LEU A 124 -9.14 16.53 25.48
C LEU A 124 -9.24 17.20 24.11
N SER A 125 -8.27 18.03 23.72
CA SER A 125 -8.24 18.62 22.38
C SER A 125 -8.11 17.57 21.27
N PHE A 126 -7.51 16.41 21.54
CA PHE A 126 -7.52 15.28 20.61
C PHE A 126 -8.92 14.69 20.40
N GLY A 127 -9.88 14.99 21.26
CA GLY A 127 -11.29 14.66 21.06
C GLY A 127 -11.99 15.49 20.01
N LEU A 128 -11.36 16.57 19.53
CA LEU A 128 -11.90 17.39 18.44
C LEU A 128 -11.45 16.90 17.06
N VAL A 129 -10.38 16.12 17.00
CA VAL A 129 -9.76 15.64 15.76
C VAL A 129 -9.80 14.13 15.68
N ARG A 130 -9.85 13.60 14.46
CA ARG A 130 -9.67 12.18 14.16
C ARG A 130 -8.45 12.05 13.26
N ASN A 131 -7.59 11.06 13.53
CA ASN A 131 -6.56 10.69 12.59
C ASN A 131 -7.19 9.82 11.49
N ASN A 132 -7.03 10.21 10.22
CA ASN A 132 -7.50 9.47 9.04
C ASN A 132 -6.41 8.59 8.42
N GLY A 133 -5.27 8.47 9.11
CA GLY A 133 -4.13 7.65 8.71
C GLY A 133 -2.91 8.51 8.44
N PHE A 134 -1.98 7.98 7.67
CA PHE A 134 -0.78 8.68 7.24
C PHE A 134 -0.71 8.73 5.72
N ILE A 135 -0.11 9.78 5.18
CA ILE A 135 0.40 9.80 3.81
C ILE A 135 1.77 9.10 3.76
N GLY A 136 2.31 8.82 2.57
CA GLY A 136 3.40 7.85 2.41
C GLY A 136 4.72 8.25 3.06
N ASP A 137 4.89 9.53 3.41
CA ASP A 137 6.03 10.02 4.20
C ASP A 137 5.84 9.94 5.72
N TYR A 138 4.76 9.31 6.19
CA TYR A 138 4.36 9.21 7.60
C TYR A 138 3.97 10.54 8.24
N ARG A 139 3.44 11.49 7.46
CA ARG A 139 2.70 12.63 8.04
C ARG A 139 1.24 12.25 8.31
N PRO A 140 0.70 12.58 9.50
CA PRO A 140 -0.66 12.21 9.89
C PRO A 140 -1.66 13.10 9.15
N GLU A 141 -2.82 12.53 8.85
CA GLU A 141 -3.94 13.27 8.30
C GLU A 141 -4.98 13.52 9.40
N PHE A 142 -4.97 14.72 9.97
CA PHE A 142 -5.97 15.10 10.96
C PHE A 142 -7.18 15.74 10.29
N VAL A 143 -8.35 15.17 10.56
CA VAL A 143 -9.65 15.72 10.16
C VAL A 143 -10.45 16.06 11.41
N TRP A 144 -11.49 16.89 11.27
CA TRP A 144 -12.43 17.11 12.37
C TRP A 144 -13.12 15.80 12.72
N ARG A 145 -13.34 15.54 14.02
CA ARG A 145 -13.96 14.30 14.48
C ARG A 145 -15.32 14.04 13.85
N TRP A 146 -16.09 15.11 13.63
CA TRP A 146 -17.42 15.08 13.04
C TRP A 146 -17.41 15.15 11.50
N SER A 147 -16.23 15.14 10.87
CA SER A 147 -16.15 14.96 9.42
C SER A 147 -16.71 13.58 9.04
N PRO A 148 -17.57 13.49 8.01
CA PRO A 148 -18.11 12.22 7.56
C PRO A 148 -17.02 11.20 7.25
N VAL A 149 -17.24 9.95 7.65
CA VAL A 149 -16.38 8.82 7.31
C VAL A 149 -16.87 8.24 5.99
N HIS A 150 -16.08 8.36 4.92
CA HIS A 150 -16.51 8.03 3.56
C HIS A 150 -17.19 6.66 3.48
N GLU A 151 -16.55 5.62 4.02
CA GLU A 151 -17.09 4.26 3.94
C GLU A 151 -18.34 4.01 4.78
N GLN A 152 -18.63 4.88 5.76
CA GLN A 152 -19.87 4.81 6.56
C GLN A 152 -21.01 5.58 5.90
N THR A 153 -20.69 6.50 4.98
CA THR A 153 -21.68 7.22 4.18
C THR A 153 -22.12 6.44 2.94
N LEU A 154 -21.33 5.46 2.49
CA LEU A 154 -21.68 4.63 1.35
C LEU A 154 -22.73 3.58 1.74
N PRO A 155 -23.79 3.38 0.93
CA PRO A 155 -24.69 2.26 1.12
C PRO A 155 -23.96 0.94 0.87
N ALA A 156 -24.43 -0.13 1.52
CA ALA A 156 -24.05 -1.49 1.18
C ALA A 156 -24.32 -1.74 -0.31
N LEU A 157 -23.43 -2.48 -0.97
CA LEU A 157 -23.62 -2.83 -2.37
C LEU A 157 -24.63 -3.99 -2.49
N PRO A 158 -25.54 -3.95 -3.49
CA PRO A 158 -26.41 -5.07 -3.76
C PRO A 158 -25.60 -6.26 -4.27
N THR A 159 -25.95 -7.46 -3.80
CA THR A 159 -25.22 -8.71 -4.11
C THR A 159 -25.36 -9.13 -5.58
N SER A 160 -26.37 -8.64 -6.29
CA SER A 160 -26.53 -8.85 -7.73
C SER A 160 -27.50 -7.82 -8.30
N THR A 161 -27.10 -7.15 -9.38
CA THR A 161 -28.01 -6.49 -10.31
C THR A 161 -27.95 -7.22 -11.65
N ALA A 162 -28.15 -8.55 -11.63
CA ALA A 162 -28.51 -9.28 -12.84
C ALA A 162 -29.91 -8.86 -13.28
N ASN A 163 -30.07 -7.62 -13.73
CA ASN A 163 -31.16 -7.31 -14.62
C ASN A 163 -30.93 -8.13 -15.88
N ASN A 164 -31.97 -8.85 -16.30
CA ASN A 164 -32.04 -9.58 -17.57
C ASN A 164 -31.93 -8.62 -18.77
N SER A 165 -30.82 -7.89 -18.92
CA SER A 165 -30.43 -7.34 -20.21
C SER A 165 -29.90 -8.51 -21.01
N THR A 166 -30.81 -9.11 -21.78
CA THR A 166 -30.52 -9.96 -22.93
C THR A 166 -29.22 -9.50 -23.59
N THR A 167 -28.19 -10.33 -23.46
CA THR A 167 -26.95 -10.21 -24.22
C THR A 167 -27.32 -10.33 -25.69
N ALA A 168 -27.56 -9.21 -26.37
CA ALA A 168 -27.53 -9.19 -27.82
C ALA A 168 -26.08 -9.53 -28.19
N ALA A 169 -25.87 -10.76 -28.63
CA ALA A 169 -24.59 -11.19 -29.18
C ALA A 169 -24.26 -10.27 -30.37
N ALA A 170 -23.37 -9.31 -30.13
CA ALA A 170 -22.76 -8.55 -31.20
C ALA A 170 -21.94 -9.54 -32.04
N PRO A 171 -22.01 -9.47 -33.39
CA PRO A 171 -21.24 -10.36 -34.24
C PRO A 171 -19.74 -10.18 -33.97
N ALA A 172 -19.07 -11.30 -33.72
CA ALA A 172 -17.63 -11.38 -33.52
C ALA A 172 -16.90 -11.09 -34.84
N THR A 173 -16.50 -9.83 -35.02
CA THR A 173 -15.47 -9.46 -36.01
C THR A 173 -14.62 -8.27 -35.53
N GLU A 174 -14.47 -8.12 -34.21
CA GLU A 174 -13.50 -7.21 -33.61
C GLU A 174 -12.60 -8.05 -32.72
N ALA A 175 -11.28 -7.85 -32.80
CA ALA A 175 -10.33 -8.60 -31.98
C ALA A 175 -10.76 -8.48 -30.52
N ALA A 176 -10.79 -9.62 -29.79
CA ALA A 176 -11.12 -9.60 -28.37
C ALA A 176 -10.27 -8.52 -27.68
N PRO A 177 -10.87 -7.62 -26.88
CA PRO A 177 -10.13 -6.55 -26.23
C PRO A 177 -8.99 -7.15 -25.39
N ALA A 178 -7.88 -6.41 -25.28
CA ALA A 178 -6.78 -6.84 -24.43
C ALA A 178 -7.27 -7.02 -22.98
N GLU A 179 -6.82 -8.07 -22.31
CA GLU A 179 -7.24 -8.39 -20.94
C GLU A 179 -6.22 -7.85 -19.92
N TRP A 180 -6.65 -7.61 -18.68
CA TRP A 180 -5.77 -7.26 -17.55
C TRP A 180 -6.13 -8.13 -16.35
N PRO A 181 -5.86 -9.44 -16.39
CA PRO A 181 -6.50 -10.40 -15.49
C PRO A 181 -5.95 -10.36 -14.06
N GLN A 182 -4.84 -9.69 -13.78
CA GLN A 182 -4.16 -9.77 -12.49
C GLN A 182 -3.38 -8.50 -12.15
N TYR A 183 -2.89 -8.44 -10.90
CA TYR A 183 -2.04 -7.37 -10.41
C TYR A 183 -0.82 -7.13 -11.31
N ARG A 184 -0.67 -5.87 -11.76
CA ARG A 184 0.37 -5.40 -12.70
C ARG A 184 0.29 -6.01 -14.11
N GLY A 185 -0.89 -6.47 -14.50
CA GLY A 185 -1.21 -6.82 -15.88
C GLY A 185 -0.88 -8.26 -16.27
N PRO A 186 -1.11 -8.63 -17.54
CA PRO A 186 -0.97 -10.00 -18.01
C PRO A 186 0.40 -10.62 -17.72
N ALA A 187 1.47 -9.83 -17.88
CA ALA A 187 2.85 -10.25 -17.58
C ALA A 187 3.28 -9.98 -16.12
N GLY A 188 2.48 -9.24 -15.33
CA GLY A 188 2.82 -8.86 -13.96
C GLY A 188 3.95 -7.83 -13.85
N ASP A 189 4.30 -7.15 -14.95
CA ASP A 189 5.44 -6.22 -15.04
C ASP A 189 5.03 -4.74 -15.01
N GLY A 190 3.72 -4.44 -14.95
CA GLY A 190 3.22 -3.07 -14.93
C GLY A 190 3.37 -2.36 -16.27
N SER A 191 3.34 -3.11 -17.38
CA SER A 191 3.28 -2.57 -18.73
C SER A 191 1.93 -2.87 -19.40
N ALA A 192 1.43 -1.92 -20.18
CA ALA A 192 0.22 -2.08 -21.00
C ALA A 192 0.55 -1.82 -22.47
N PRO A 193 0.20 -2.70 -23.42
CA PRO A 193 0.40 -2.42 -24.85
C PRO A 193 -0.40 -1.19 -25.32
N GLY A 194 -1.52 -0.88 -24.65
CA GLY A 194 -2.30 0.33 -24.91
C GLY A 194 -1.63 1.63 -24.47
N GLY A 195 -2.26 2.76 -24.77
CA GLY A 195 -1.77 4.07 -24.33
C GLY A 195 -2.46 5.24 -25.02
N PRO A 196 -1.97 6.47 -24.79
CA PRO A 196 -2.53 7.64 -25.44
C PRO A 196 -2.20 7.65 -26.94
N THR A 197 -3.20 7.93 -27.77
CA THR A 197 -2.97 8.21 -29.21
C THR A 197 -2.39 9.60 -29.42
N ASN A 198 -2.55 10.50 -28.44
CA ASN A 198 -1.87 11.79 -28.40
C ASN A 198 -1.13 11.96 -27.06
N PRO A 199 0.21 11.97 -27.06
CA PRO A 199 0.99 12.15 -25.84
C PRO A 199 1.01 13.60 -25.34
N ASP A 200 0.56 14.61 -26.10
CA ASP A 200 0.52 16.00 -25.63
C ASP A 200 -0.77 16.31 -24.85
N TRP A 201 -0.71 16.03 -23.54
CA TRP A 201 -1.80 16.31 -22.60
C TRP A 201 -1.89 17.80 -22.21
N THR A 202 -0.91 18.64 -22.58
CA THR A 202 -0.99 20.07 -22.29
C THR A 202 -2.00 20.78 -23.20
N THR A 203 -2.11 20.34 -24.45
CA THR A 203 -3.04 20.92 -25.43
C THR A 203 -4.31 20.09 -25.59
N LYS A 204 -4.23 18.77 -25.41
CA LYS A 204 -5.36 17.84 -25.54
C LYS A 204 -5.34 16.81 -24.40
N PRO A 205 -5.73 17.23 -23.19
CA PRO A 205 -5.82 16.31 -22.06
C PRO A 205 -6.85 15.20 -22.33
N PRO A 206 -6.71 14.03 -21.69
CA PRO A 206 -7.69 12.98 -21.78
C PRO A 206 -9.00 13.40 -21.11
N ALA A 207 -10.13 12.94 -21.64
CA ALA A 207 -11.44 13.22 -21.08
C ALA A 207 -11.78 12.22 -19.96
N ILE A 208 -12.47 12.68 -18.91
CA ILE A 208 -13.10 11.80 -17.93
C ILE A 208 -14.38 11.24 -18.57
N VAL A 209 -14.47 9.92 -18.67
CA VAL A 209 -15.64 9.21 -19.23
C VAL A 209 -16.70 9.05 -18.16
N TRP A 210 -16.29 8.58 -16.99
CA TRP A 210 -17.12 8.43 -15.82
C TRP A 210 -16.28 8.50 -14.56
N GLN A 211 -16.93 8.83 -13.45
CA GLN A 211 -16.36 8.81 -12.12
C GLN A 211 -17.44 8.32 -11.13
N ILE A 212 -17.07 7.41 -10.24
CA ILE A 212 -17.96 6.79 -9.26
C ILE A 212 -17.35 6.80 -7.87
N ASP A 213 -18.21 6.73 -6.85
CA ASP A 213 -17.79 6.49 -5.47
C ASP A 213 -17.51 5.01 -5.24
N VAL A 214 -16.38 4.72 -4.59
CA VAL A 214 -15.98 3.39 -4.12
C VAL A 214 -15.54 3.47 -2.66
N GLY A 215 -15.63 2.35 -1.96
CA GLY A 215 -15.11 2.21 -0.61
C GLY A 215 -13.57 2.17 -0.58
N PRO A 216 -12.96 2.42 0.60
CA PRO A 216 -11.53 2.34 0.81
C PRO A 216 -10.98 0.94 0.51
N ALA A 217 -9.90 0.93 -0.27
CA ALA A 217 -8.99 -0.20 -0.46
C ALA A 217 -7.75 0.27 -1.21
N TRP A 218 -6.68 -0.53 -1.14
CA TRP A 218 -5.47 -0.35 -1.95
C TRP A 218 -5.36 -1.35 -3.12
N SER A 219 -6.44 -2.13 -3.34
CA SER A 219 -6.62 -2.97 -4.53
C SER A 219 -6.57 -2.14 -5.80
N SER A 220 -5.83 -2.59 -6.82
CA SER A 220 -5.98 -2.10 -8.19
C SER A 220 -7.24 -2.72 -8.83
N PHE A 221 -7.40 -2.58 -10.15
CA PHE A 221 -8.40 -3.28 -10.94
C PHE A 221 -7.79 -4.48 -11.67
N ALA A 222 -8.56 -5.56 -11.79
CA ALA A 222 -8.43 -6.49 -12.90
C ALA A 222 -9.48 -6.12 -13.96
N PHE A 223 -9.13 -6.23 -15.23
CA PHE A 223 -10.05 -6.05 -16.34
C PHE A 223 -10.24 -7.37 -17.06
N SER A 224 -11.50 -7.80 -17.22
CA SER A 224 -11.83 -8.95 -18.04
C SER A 224 -13.21 -8.84 -18.69
N HIS A 225 -13.31 -9.13 -19.99
CA HIS A 225 -14.59 -9.13 -20.72
C HIS A 225 -15.44 -7.85 -20.52
N GLY A 226 -14.80 -6.67 -20.50
CA GLY A 226 -15.50 -5.39 -20.29
C GLY A 226 -15.90 -5.11 -18.82
N ARG A 227 -15.41 -5.91 -17.88
CA ARG A 227 -15.65 -5.78 -16.44
C ARG A 227 -14.39 -5.32 -15.71
N LEU A 228 -14.57 -4.44 -14.73
CA LEU A 228 -13.55 -4.02 -13.77
C LEU A 228 -13.82 -4.68 -12.43
N LEU A 229 -12.87 -5.49 -11.96
CA LEU A 229 -12.95 -6.19 -10.69
C LEU A 229 -11.97 -5.60 -9.69
N THR A 230 -12.45 -5.35 -8.48
CA THR A 230 -11.64 -4.75 -7.43
C THR A 230 -12.17 -5.12 -6.06
N GLN A 231 -11.46 -4.73 -4.99
CA GLN A 231 -11.96 -4.87 -3.63
C GLN A 231 -12.23 -3.52 -2.97
N GLU A 232 -13.20 -3.42 -2.07
CA GLU A 232 -13.50 -2.20 -1.31
C GLU A 232 -14.12 -2.53 0.05
N GLN A 233 -14.09 -1.61 1.01
CA GLN A 233 -14.74 -1.80 2.30
C GLN A 233 -15.89 -0.81 2.47
N ARG A 234 -17.07 -1.29 2.91
CA ARG A 234 -18.23 -0.44 3.22
C ARG A 234 -18.82 -0.86 4.55
N GLY A 235 -18.89 0.07 5.51
CA GLY A 235 -19.23 -0.27 6.89
C GLY A 235 -18.32 -1.37 7.47
N ASP A 236 -18.92 -2.45 7.96
CA ASP A 236 -18.24 -3.58 8.61
C ASP A 236 -17.99 -4.77 7.67
N ALA A 237 -18.05 -4.55 6.35
CA ALA A 237 -17.86 -5.60 5.34
C ALA A 237 -16.80 -5.22 4.30
N GLU A 238 -16.02 -6.21 3.89
CA GLU A 238 -15.14 -6.18 2.73
C GLU A 238 -15.92 -6.73 1.53
N TYR A 239 -15.77 -6.09 0.39
CA TYR A 239 -16.47 -6.43 -0.85
C TYR A 239 -15.47 -6.77 -1.94
N VAL A 240 -15.81 -7.76 -2.77
CA VAL A 240 -15.31 -7.87 -4.14
C VAL A 240 -16.39 -7.28 -5.03
N SER A 241 -16.04 -6.26 -5.80
CA SER A 241 -16.99 -5.51 -6.61
C SER A 241 -16.63 -5.61 -8.09
N CYS A 242 -17.66 -5.77 -8.91
CA CYS A 242 -17.56 -5.78 -10.36
C CYS A 242 -18.32 -4.59 -10.94
N TYR A 243 -17.62 -3.76 -11.71
CA TYR A 243 -18.16 -2.60 -12.38
C TYR A 243 -18.06 -2.76 -13.89
N SER A 244 -18.98 -2.16 -14.64
CA SER A 244 -18.84 -2.01 -16.09
C SER A 244 -17.65 -1.10 -16.38
N ALA A 245 -16.78 -1.52 -17.30
CA ALA A 245 -15.63 -0.70 -17.70
C ALA A 245 -16.04 0.56 -18.47
N ASP A 246 -17.16 0.51 -19.18
CA ASP A 246 -17.64 1.59 -20.05
C ASP A 246 -18.46 2.64 -19.30
N THR A 247 -19.21 2.24 -18.28
CA THR A 247 -20.15 3.13 -17.57
C THR A 247 -19.80 3.38 -16.11
N GLY A 248 -18.97 2.52 -15.50
CA GLY A 248 -18.72 2.55 -14.05
C GLY A 248 -19.89 2.02 -13.22
N GLU A 249 -20.97 1.55 -13.84
CA GLU A 249 -22.12 0.99 -13.11
C GLU A 249 -21.75 -0.34 -12.46
N LEU A 250 -22.23 -0.55 -11.24
CA LEU A 250 -22.07 -1.83 -10.56
C LEU A 250 -22.82 -2.93 -11.30
N ILE A 251 -22.16 -4.05 -11.56
CA ILE A 251 -22.74 -5.26 -12.16
C ILE A 251 -23.14 -6.25 -11.05
N TRP A 252 -22.18 -6.57 -10.17
CA TRP A 252 -22.40 -7.44 -9.01
C TRP A 252 -21.42 -7.11 -7.89
N SER A 253 -21.72 -7.57 -6.68
CA SER A 253 -20.79 -7.52 -5.56
C SER A 253 -20.90 -8.77 -4.68
N HIS A 254 -19.79 -9.23 -4.12
CA HIS A 254 -19.76 -10.24 -3.07
C HIS A 254 -19.30 -9.59 -1.78
N ALA A 255 -19.96 -9.88 -0.66
CA ALA A 255 -19.68 -9.26 0.63
C ALA A 255 -19.23 -10.30 1.65
N ASP A 256 -18.08 -10.07 2.29
CA ASP A 256 -17.65 -10.80 3.47
C ASP A 256 -17.83 -9.93 4.71
N LYS A 257 -18.33 -10.55 5.78
CA LYS A 257 -18.45 -9.89 7.10
C LYS A 257 -17.08 -9.80 7.78
N SER A 258 -16.24 -8.95 7.22
CA SER A 258 -14.87 -8.68 7.63
C SER A 258 -14.61 -7.18 7.59
N ARG A 259 -13.81 -6.66 8.52
CA ARG A 259 -13.32 -5.28 8.51
C ARG A 259 -11.84 -5.26 8.81
N PHE A 260 -11.07 -4.70 7.88
CA PHE A 260 -9.65 -4.41 8.07
C PHE A 260 -9.43 -2.91 8.21
N VAL A 261 -8.63 -2.52 9.21
CA VAL A 261 -8.17 -1.15 9.39
C VAL A 261 -6.84 -1.16 10.12
N GLU A 262 -5.91 -0.33 9.65
CA GLU A 262 -4.63 -0.11 10.31
C GLU A 262 -4.23 1.36 10.24
N VAL A 263 -3.22 1.71 11.03
CA VAL A 263 -2.93 3.11 11.39
C VAL A 263 -2.38 3.95 10.24
N VAL A 264 -1.67 3.35 9.27
CA VAL A 264 -0.98 4.03 8.17
C VAL A 264 -1.92 4.23 6.99
N SER A 265 -2.38 3.14 6.40
CA SER A 265 -3.12 3.16 5.14
C SER A 265 -4.63 3.22 5.34
N GLY A 266 -5.13 3.11 6.58
CA GLY A 266 -6.55 3.24 6.91
C GLY A 266 -7.35 1.96 6.61
N ALA A 267 -8.62 2.12 6.26
CA ALA A 267 -9.57 1.04 6.06
C ALA A 267 -9.32 0.22 4.78
N GLY A 268 -9.80 -1.03 4.77
CA GLY A 268 -10.10 -1.82 3.58
C GLY A 268 -9.04 -2.81 3.11
N PRO A 269 -9.38 -3.67 2.13
CA PRO A 269 -8.48 -4.68 1.60
C PRO A 269 -7.34 -4.07 0.78
N ARG A 270 -6.29 -4.86 0.52
CA ARG A 270 -5.05 -4.41 -0.13
C ARG A 270 -4.75 -5.11 -1.45
N SER A 271 -4.99 -6.42 -1.48
CA SER A 271 -4.73 -7.29 -2.61
C SER A 271 -5.59 -6.96 -3.82
N THR A 272 -5.08 -7.16 -5.04
CA THR A 272 -5.86 -7.02 -6.28
C THR A 272 -6.36 -8.39 -6.72
N PRO A 273 -7.65 -8.54 -7.08
CA PRO A 273 -8.18 -9.82 -7.57
C PRO A 273 -7.43 -10.33 -8.82
N ALA A 274 -7.39 -11.65 -8.97
CA ALA A 274 -7.00 -12.31 -10.22
C ALA A 274 -8.22 -12.93 -10.90
N VAL A 275 -8.26 -12.90 -12.23
CA VAL A 275 -9.35 -13.42 -13.06
C VAL A 275 -8.80 -14.48 -13.99
N HIS A 276 -9.38 -15.67 -13.99
CA HIS A 276 -9.00 -16.73 -14.90
C HIS A 276 -10.12 -17.75 -15.06
N GLY A 277 -10.45 -18.09 -16.32
CA GLY A 277 -11.42 -19.15 -16.63
C GLY A 277 -12.82 -18.90 -16.08
N GLY A 278 -13.31 -17.65 -16.09
CA GLY A 278 -14.63 -17.30 -15.56
C GLY A 278 -14.71 -17.24 -14.03
N ARG A 279 -13.55 -17.22 -13.35
CA ARG A 279 -13.44 -17.18 -11.89
C ARG A 279 -12.63 -15.98 -11.43
N VAL A 280 -12.95 -15.49 -10.24
CA VAL A 280 -12.31 -14.35 -9.58
C VAL A 280 -11.72 -14.83 -8.25
N TYR A 281 -10.42 -14.64 -8.07
CA TYR A 281 -9.71 -15.01 -6.84
C TYR A 281 -9.34 -13.73 -6.10
N ALA A 282 -9.81 -13.58 -4.87
CA ALA A 282 -9.62 -12.35 -4.09
C ALA A 282 -9.39 -12.66 -2.62
N ILE A 283 -8.35 -12.05 -2.02
CA ILE A 283 -8.05 -12.17 -0.60
C ILE A 283 -8.33 -10.83 0.11
N GLY A 284 -9.19 -10.86 1.11
CA GLY A 284 -9.51 -9.71 1.97
C GLY A 284 -8.36 -9.36 2.92
N GLY A 285 -8.41 -8.17 3.54
CA GLY A 285 -7.34 -7.68 4.40
C GLY A 285 -7.07 -8.55 5.64
N ARG A 286 -8.06 -9.36 6.04
CA ARG A 286 -7.98 -10.32 7.17
C ARG A 286 -7.69 -11.77 6.78
N GLY A 287 -7.55 -12.09 5.49
CA GLY A 287 -7.19 -13.44 5.04
C GLY A 287 -8.36 -14.36 4.68
N LEU A 288 -9.56 -13.81 4.48
CA LEU A 288 -10.63 -14.52 3.77
C LEU A 288 -10.31 -14.54 2.28
N PHE A 289 -10.09 -15.74 1.73
CA PHE A 289 -9.71 -15.96 0.35
C PHE A 289 -10.85 -16.62 -0.43
N ASN A 290 -11.42 -15.88 -1.37
CA ASN A 290 -12.59 -16.28 -2.14
C ASN A 290 -12.21 -16.73 -3.54
N CYS A 291 -12.93 -17.72 -4.05
CA CYS A 291 -13.16 -17.92 -5.46
C CYS A 291 -14.62 -17.64 -5.78
N LEU A 292 -14.85 -16.68 -6.66
CA LEU A 292 -16.17 -16.24 -7.09
C LEU A 292 -16.37 -16.52 -8.57
N SER A 293 -17.61 -16.67 -8.99
CA SER A 293 -18.01 -16.62 -10.39
C SER A 293 -17.80 -15.21 -10.93
N GLU A 294 -17.10 -15.06 -12.05
CA GLU A 294 -16.92 -13.78 -12.72
C GLU A 294 -18.24 -13.21 -13.26
N THR A 295 -19.22 -14.07 -13.52
CA THR A 295 -20.49 -13.69 -14.15
C THR A 295 -21.40 -12.94 -13.19
N ASP A 296 -21.50 -13.41 -11.95
CA ASP A 296 -22.53 -12.97 -10.99
C ASP A 296 -21.99 -12.75 -9.57
N GLY A 297 -20.70 -12.97 -9.33
CA GLY A 297 -20.10 -12.83 -8.01
C GLY A 297 -20.46 -13.95 -7.03
N SER A 298 -21.13 -15.01 -7.48
CA SER A 298 -21.52 -16.12 -6.59
C SER A 298 -20.29 -16.86 -6.05
N LEU A 299 -20.33 -17.22 -4.76
CA LEU A 299 -19.24 -17.91 -4.08
C LEU A 299 -19.12 -19.36 -4.58
N LEU A 300 -17.94 -19.73 -5.08
CA LEU A 300 -17.64 -21.08 -5.56
C LEU A 300 -16.90 -21.90 -4.49
N TRP A 301 -15.89 -21.30 -3.85
CA TRP A 301 -15.23 -21.84 -2.66
C TRP A 301 -14.57 -20.69 -1.86
N GLN A 302 -14.30 -20.92 -0.58
CA GLN A 302 -13.67 -19.96 0.33
C GLN A 302 -12.68 -20.65 1.26
N HIS A 303 -11.59 -19.95 1.61
CA HIS A 303 -10.73 -20.29 2.73
C HIS A 303 -10.62 -19.13 3.72
N ASP A 304 -10.62 -19.43 5.01
CA ASP A 304 -10.21 -18.51 6.07
C ASP A 304 -8.83 -18.89 6.58
N PHE A 305 -7.79 -18.21 6.08
CA PHE A 305 -6.41 -18.54 6.42
C PHE A 305 -6.08 -18.35 7.91
N VAL A 306 -6.80 -17.46 8.61
CA VAL A 306 -6.58 -17.25 10.05
C VAL A 306 -7.03 -18.48 10.82
N THR A 307 -8.19 -19.05 10.48
CA THR A 307 -8.71 -20.22 11.19
C THR A 307 -8.14 -21.54 10.68
N GLU A 308 -8.03 -21.72 9.36
CA GLU A 308 -7.57 -22.97 8.75
C GLU A 308 -6.05 -23.15 8.81
N TYR A 309 -5.30 -22.07 8.61
CA TYR A 309 -3.84 -22.10 8.50
C TYR A 309 -3.13 -21.44 9.67
N GLN A 310 -3.87 -21.02 10.70
CA GLN A 310 -3.36 -20.33 11.88
C GLN A 310 -2.54 -19.08 11.50
N ALA A 311 -2.97 -18.40 10.42
CA ALA A 311 -2.28 -17.25 9.90
C ALA A 311 -2.37 -16.07 10.87
N SER A 312 -1.26 -15.34 11.00
CA SER A 312 -1.26 -14.03 11.65
C SER A 312 -1.61 -12.97 10.62
N VAL A 313 -2.62 -12.14 10.89
CA VAL A 313 -2.97 -11.02 10.01
C VAL A 313 -1.77 -10.07 9.91
N PRO A 314 -1.22 -9.83 8.70
CA PRO A 314 -0.08 -8.94 8.54
C PRO A 314 -0.40 -7.50 8.97
N MET A 315 0.62 -6.75 9.37
CA MET A 315 0.45 -5.37 9.85
C MET A 315 -0.27 -4.48 8.84
N TRP A 316 0.02 -4.63 7.55
CA TRP A 316 -0.64 -3.90 6.47
C TRP A 316 -1.80 -4.66 5.82
N GLY A 317 -2.17 -5.82 6.36
CA GLY A 317 -3.15 -6.75 5.78
C GLY A 317 -2.53 -7.67 4.73
N PHE A 318 -3.33 -8.60 4.21
CA PHE A 318 -2.91 -9.44 3.09
C PHE A 318 -2.84 -8.62 1.80
N SER A 319 -1.62 -8.22 1.41
CA SER A 319 -1.37 -7.35 0.25
C SER A 319 -0.87 -8.09 -1.00
N GLY A 320 -0.24 -9.26 -0.82
CA GLY A 320 0.17 -10.09 -1.95
C GLY A 320 -1.04 -10.53 -2.76
N SER A 321 -1.02 -10.27 -4.07
CA SER A 321 -2.12 -10.64 -4.97
C SER A 321 -2.04 -12.13 -5.33
N PRO A 322 -3.18 -12.82 -5.51
CA PRO A 322 -3.16 -14.16 -6.06
C PRO A 322 -2.67 -14.11 -7.52
N ILE A 323 -2.03 -15.18 -7.96
CA ILE A 323 -1.79 -15.44 -9.38
C ILE A 323 -2.35 -16.80 -9.77
N VAL A 324 -2.75 -16.96 -11.03
CA VAL A 324 -3.23 -18.24 -11.55
C VAL A 324 -2.22 -18.78 -12.54
N VAL A 325 -1.75 -20.01 -12.31
CA VAL A 325 -0.74 -20.68 -13.13
C VAL A 325 -1.05 -22.17 -13.19
N ASP A 326 -1.13 -22.71 -14.41
CA ASP A 326 -1.27 -24.15 -14.67
C ASP A 326 -2.43 -24.83 -13.89
N GLY A 327 -3.56 -24.14 -13.75
CA GLY A 327 -4.72 -24.65 -13.00
C GLY A 327 -4.60 -24.52 -11.48
N LEU A 328 -3.55 -23.86 -10.97
CA LEU A 328 -3.35 -23.54 -9.57
C LEU A 328 -3.54 -22.05 -9.34
N VAL A 329 -4.12 -21.70 -8.20
CA VAL A 329 -4.08 -20.34 -7.67
C VAL A 329 -3.09 -20.27 -6.52
N VAL A 330 -2.08 -19.41 -6.65
CA VAL A 330 -0.98 -19.26 -5.69
C VAL A 330 -1.12 -17.93 -4.98
N VAL A 331 -1.09 -17.96 -3.64
CA VAL A 331 -1.27 -16.76 -2.81
C VAL A 331 -0.48 -16.86 -1.50
N PHE A 332 -0.02 -15.71 -1.00
CA PHE A 332 0.55 -15.63 0.35
C PHE A 332 -0.54 -15.84 1.39
N ALA A 333 -0.40 -16.89 2.20
CA ALA A 333 -1.35 -17.28 3.22
C ALA A 333 -0.91 -16.90 4.64
N GLY A 334 0.38 -16.62 4.87
CA GLY A 334 0.89 -16.18 6.19
C GLY A 334 0.65 -17.17 7.33
N GLY A 335 0.33 -18.43 7.00
CA GLY A 335 0.03 -19.50 7.94
C GLY A 335 1.26 -19.98 8.71
N ALA A 336 1.01 -20.63 9.84
CA ALA A 336 2.05 -21.21 10.67
C ALA A 336 2.74 -22.39 9.95
N GLY A 337 3.98 -22.69 10.34
CA GLY A 337 4.74 -23.82 9.79
C GLY A 337 5.01 -23.66 8.30
N ASP A 338 4.52 -24.59 7.49
CA ASP A 338 4.71 -24.65 6.05
C ASP A 338 3.60 -23.99 5.23
N LYS A 339 2.69 -23.24 5.85
CA LYS A 339 1.54 -22.60 5.17
C LYS A 339 1.71 -21.11 4.92
N GLY A 340 2.94 -20.66 4.71
CA GLY A 340 3.24 -19.26 4.43
C GLY A 340 2.82 -18.84 3.01
N LEU A 341 3.12 -19.67 2.02
CA LEU A 341 2.65 -19.59 0.64
C LEU A 341 1.87 -20.86 0.33
N VAL A 342 0.72 -20.75 -0.32
CA VAL A 342 -0.09 -21.92 -0.71
C VAL A 342 -0.39 -21.87 -2.19
N ALA A 343 -0.47 -23.05 -2.80
CA ALA A 343 -1.10 -23.24 -4.09
C ALA A 343 -2.31 -24.16 -3.93
N LEU A 344 -3.45 -23.63 -4.34
CA LEU A 344 -4.71 -24.34 -4.31
C LEU A 344 -5.09 -24.72 -5.73
N ASN A 345 -5.81 -25.82 -5.89
CA ASN A 345 -6.48 -26.11 -7.14
C ASN A 345 -7.46 -24.96 -7.44
N ALA A 346 -7.34 -24.35 -8.61
CA ALA A 346 -8.10 -23.16 -8.96
C ALA A 346 -9.62 -23.43 -9.02
N ASP A 347 -10.03 -24.63 -9.41
CA ASP A 347 -11.43 -25.01 -9.54
C ASP A 347 -12.07 -25.43 -8.21
N THR A 348 -11.34 -26.17 -7.38
CA THR A 348 -11.88 -26.83 -6.17
C THR A 348 -11.48 -26.15 -4.86
N GLY A 349 -10.43 -25.33 -4.85
CA GLY A 349 -9.84 -24.75 -3.64
C GLY A 349 -8.95 -25.72 -2.87
N GLU A 350 -8.86 -26.99 -3.26
CA GLU A 350 -8.07 -27.98 -2.52
C GLU A 350 -6.57 -27.62 -2.50
N LEU A 351 -5.96 -27.70 -1.31
CA LEU A 351 -4.53 -27.46 -1.14
C LEU A 351 -3.71 -28.49 -1.93
N VAL A 352 -2.90 -28.03 -2.88
CA VAL A 352 -2.02 -28.88 -3.70
C VAL A 352 -0.61 -28.92 -3.12
N TRP A 353 -0.05 -27.75 -2.81
CA TRP A 353 1.25 -27.65 -2.13
C TRP A 353 1.32 -26.37 -1.29
N SER A 354 2.21 -26.38 -0.30
CA SER A 354 2.47 -25.22 0.56
C SER A 354 3.95 -25.08 0.89
N LEU A 355 4.35 -23.87 1.27
CA LEU A 355 5.71 -23.55 1.69
C LEU A 355 5.73 -22.57 2.87
N ALA A 356 6.63 -22.79 3.83
CA ALA A 356 6.86 -21.85 4.94
C ALA A 356 7.23 -20.45 4.41
N SER A 357 6.88 -19.36 5.11
CA SER A 357 7.38 -18.02 4.79
C SER A 357 8.33 -17.49 5.86
N GLY A 358 9.32 -16.71 5.44
CA GLY A 358 10.26 -15.99 6.31
C GLY A 358 9.63 -14.78 6.99
N GLY A 359 8.52 -14.95 7.71
CA GLY A 359 7.77 -13.86 8.33
C GLY A 359 6.69 -13.26 7.42
N MET A 360 6.37 -11.98 7.66
CA MET A 360 5.34 -11.25 6.93
C MET A 360 5.78 -10.94 5.50
N ASN A 361 4.81 -10.90 4.58
CA ASN A 361 5.04 -10.70 3.16
C ASN A 361 3.96 -9.81 2.55
N TYR A 362 4.36 -8.93 1.64
CA TYR A 362 3.44 -8.03 0.92
C TYR A 362 3.65 -8.08 -0.61
N THR A 363 4.48 -8.99 -1.09
CA THR A 363 4.76 -9.23 -2.51
C THR A 363 3.80 -10.24 -3.11
N THR A 364 3.60 -10.12 -4.41
CA THR A 364 2.86 -11.07 -5.25
C THR A 364 3.84 -12.09 -5.83
N PRO A 365 3.55 -13.41 -5.78
CA PRO A 365 4.34 -14.41 -6.50
C PRO A 365 4.38 -14.11 -8.01
N ARG A 366 5.50 -14.41 -8.67
CA ARG A 366 5.68 -14.12 -10.11
C ARG A 366 6.16 -15.34 -10.87
N LEU A 367 5.44 -15.71 -11.91
CA LEU A 367 5.90 -16.71 -12.85
C LEU A 367 6.84 -16.06 -13.87
N LEU A 368 8.11 -16.46 -13.87
CA LEU A 368 9.14 -15.91 -14.76
C LEU A 368 9.93 -17.03 -15.45
N THR A 369 10.50 -16.74 -16.61
CA THR A 369 11.49 -17.61 -17.25
C THR A 369 12.88 -17.02 -17.03
N LEU A 370 13.58 -17.52 -16.01
CA LEU A 370 14.86 -16.99 -15.55
C LEU A 370 15.99 -17.95 -15.91
N ALA A 371 17.02 -17.44 -16.61
CA ALA A 371 18.11 -18.26 -17.15
C ALA A 371 17.61 -19.47 -17.96
N GLY A 372 16.53 -19.27 -18.73
CA GLY A 372 15.87 -20.31 -19.52
C GLY A 372 15.02 -21.31 -18.72
N GLN A 373 14.88 -21.15 -17.41
CA GLN A 373 14.07 -22.01 -16.56
C GLN A 373 12.78 -21.30 -16.15
N ARG A 374 11.64 -21.96 -16.36
CA ARG A 374 10.34 -21.45 -15.91
C ARG A 374 10.21 -21.70 -14.40
N CYS A 375 10.13 -20.63 -13.62
CA CYS A 375 10.10 -20.67 -12.17
C CYS A 375 9.00 -19.76 -11.63
N LEU A 376 8.30 -20.25 -10.61
CA LEU A 376 7.49 -19.42 -9.75
C LEU A 376 8.39 -18.78 -8.70
N LEU A 377 8.55 -17.47 -8.74
CA LEU A 377 9.34 -16.70 -7.77
C LEU A 377 8.49 -16.16 -6.64
N PHE A 378 9.03 -16.24 -5.44
CA PHE A 378 8.44 -15.65 -4.24
C PHE A 378 9.55 -15.08 -3.36
N GLY A 379 9.49 -13.78 -3.07
CA GLY A 379 10.45 -13.11 -2.19
C GLY A 379 9.82 -12.91 -0.81
N ASP A 380 10.44 -13.36 0.26
CA ASP A 380 9.99 -13.16 1.66
C ASP A 380 11.17 -12.81 2.58
N GLY A 381 11.01 -12.78 3.90
CA GLY A 381 12.13 -12.46 4.79
C GLY A 381 13.29 -13.47 4.79
N SER A 382 13.12 -14.65 4.18
CA SER A 382 14.18 -15.64 3.94
C SER A 382 14.94 -15.40 2.64
N GLY A 383 14.55 -14.41 1.84
CA GLY A 383 15.13 -14.06 0.55
C GLY A 383 14.22 -14.42 -0.63
N ILE A 384 14.82 -14.64 -1.78
CA ILE A 384 14.17 -15.02 -3.03
C ILE A 384 14.15 -16.54 -3.14
N ARG A 385 12.99 -17.11 -3.45
CA ARG A 385 12.82 -18.54 -3.74
C ARG A 385 12.26 -18.72 -5.13
N GLY A 386 12.88 -19.60 -5.91
CA GLY A 386 12.34 -20.09 -7.17
C GLY A 386 11.80 -21.50 -6.98
N MET A 387 10.60 -21.76 -7.47
CA MET A 387 9.88 -23.03 -7.29
C MET A 387 9.38 -23.55 -8.63
N GLU A 388 9.23 -24.86 -8.72
CA GLU A 388 8.45 -25.48 -9.78
C GLU A 388 6.95 -25.16 -9.56
N PRO A 389 6.24 -24.56 -10.53
CA PRO A 389 4.85 -24.13 -10.33
C PRO A 389 3.89 -25.26 -9.92
N ALA A 390 4.03 -26.44 -10.53
CA ALA A 390 3.11 -27.56 -10.32
C ALA A 390 3.24 -28.22 -8.95
N THR A 391 4.44 -28.26 -8.37
CA THR A 391 4.74 -29.06 -7.18
C THR A 391 5.16 -28.25 -5.96
N GLY A 392 5.51 -26.97 -6.14
CA GLY A 392 6.09 -26.13 -5.09
C GLY A 392 7.53 -26.52 -4.73
N LYS A 393 8.14 -27.47 -5.46
CA LYS A 393 9.52 -27.89 -5.21
C LYS A 393 10.46 -26.70 -5.37
N VAL A 394 11.18 -26.36 -4.30
CA VAL A 394 12.17 -25.28 -4.30
C VAL A 394 13.34 -25.67 -5.21
N LEU A 395 13.52 -24.89 -6.27
CA LEU A 395 14.62 -25.02 -7.24
C LEU A 395 15.86 -24.30 -6.75
N PHE A 396 15.67 -23.15 -6.10
CA PHE A 396 16.73 -22.38 -5.45
C PHE A 396 16.18 -21.51 -4.34
N GLN A 397 17.05 -21.14 -3.40
CA GLN A 397 16.83 -20.08 -2.42
C GLN A 397 18.08 -19.20 -2.37
N TYR A 398 17.88 -17.90 -2.47
CA TYR A 398 18.95 -16.91 -2.49
C TYR A 398 18.55 -15.68 -1.67
N LYS A 399 19.33 -15.33 -0.66
CA LYS A 399 19.10 -14.13 0.14
C LYS A 399 20.14 -13.06 -0.22
N PRO A 400 19.75 -11.98 -0.91
CA PRO A 400 20.69 -10.95 -1.30
C PRO A 400 21.25 -10.17 -0.12
N GLN A 401 22.44 -9.59 -0.27
CA GLN A 401 23.03 -8.74 0.76
C GLN A 401 22.18 -7.50 1.03
N GLY A 402 21.83 -7.27 2.30
CA GLY A 402 21.02 -6.12 2.71
C GLY A 402 19.50 -6.33 2.63
N TRP A 403 19.05 -7.56 2.33
CA TRP A 403 17.63 -7.92 2.29
C TRP A 403 16.92 -7.78 3.64
N GLU A 404 15.83 -7.02 3.67
CA GLU A 404 14.98 -6.82 4.85
C GLU A 404 13.89 -7.89 5.01
N ASN A 405 13.41 -8.10 6.23
CA ASN A 405 12.54 -9.22 6.61
C ASN A 405 11.05 -9.08 6.19
N ALA A 406 10.69 -8.10 5.36
CA ALA A 406 9.31 -7.84 4.95
C ALA A 406 9.28 -7.13 3.57
N PRO A 407 9.51 -7.86 2.48
CA PRO A 407 9.50 -7.27 1.15
C PRO A 407 8.09 -6.76 0.78
N MET A 408 8.07 -5.63 0.08
CA MET A 408 6.85 -4.88 -0.31
C MET A 408 6.73 -4.63 -1.81
N VAL A 409 7.79 -4.89 -2.56
CA VAL A 409 7.90 -4.61 -3.99
C VAL A 409 8.19 -5.94 -4.68
N ASP A 410 7.50 -6.19 -5.78
CA ASP A 410 7.59 -7.48 -6.45
C ASP A 410 8.96 -7.67 -7.10
N LEU A 411 9.36 -8.93 -7.23
CA LEU A 411 10.51 -9.32 -8.02
C LEU A 411 10.23 -9.04 -9.50
N GLN A 412 11.17 -8.37 -10.16
CA GLN A 412 11.05 -8.00 -11.57
C GLN A 412 12.14 -8.67 -12.39
N GLN A 413 11.80 -9.13 -13.58
CA GLN A 413 12.78 -9.61 -14.53
C GLN A 413 13.37 -8.42 -15.28
N LEU A 414 14.67 -8.19 -15.12
CA LEU A 414 15.38 -7.10 -15.80
C LEU A 414 15.86 -7.52 -17.20
N ALA A 415 16.30 -8.77 -17.31
CA ALA A 415 16.69 -9.44 -18.55
C ALA A 415 16.42 -10.95 -18.42
N PRO A 416 16.53 -11.75 -19.51
CA PRO A 416 16.33 -13.20 -19.44
C PRO A 416 17.13 -13.90 -18.33
N ASP A 417 18.28 -13.35 -17.97
CA ASP A 417 19.26 -13.84 -17.02
C ASP A 417 19.50 -12.88 -15.84
N SER A 418 18.60 -11.94 -15.56
CA SER A 418 18.76 -11.07 -14.39
C SER A 418 17.45 -10.63 -13.74
N LEU A 419 17.52 -10.45 -12.42
CA LEU A 419 16.46 -9.95 -11.57
C LEU A 419 16.78 -8.54 -11.09
N LEU A 420 15.74 -7.74 -10.95
CA LEU A 420 15.73 -6.49 -10.21
C LEU A 420 14.86 -6.67 -8.96
N THR A 421 15.39 -6.29 -7.81
CA THR A 421 14.66 -6.39 -6.54
C THR A 421 14.86 -5.16 -5.67
N ALA A 422 13.83 -4.79 -4.91
CA ALA A 422 13.99 -3.91 -3.77
C ALA A 422 14.60 -4.68 -2.59
N LEU A 423 15.39 -3.98 -1.77
CA LEU A 423 16.00 -4.55 -0.57
C LEU A 423 15.12 -4.38 0.68
N GLY A 424 14.09 -3.53 0.63
CA GLY A 424 13.23 -3.16 1.76
C GLY A 424 12.65 -1.75 1.59
N ASP A 425 11.83 -1.32 2.56
CA ASP A 425 11.14 -0.02 2.54
C ASP A 425 12.14 1.16 2.49
N GLY A 426 12.30 1.71 1.28
CA GLY A 426 13.26 2.76 1.03
C GLY A 426 14.71 2.30 1.20
N ALA A 427 15.05 1.02 1.14
CA ALA A 427 16.42 0.55 1.31
C ALA A 427 17.28 0.76 0.05
N GLY A 428 16.65 0.68 -1.13
CA GLY A 428 17.32 0.75 -2.43
C GLY A 428 16.90 -0.41 -3.33
N LEU A 429 17.51 -0.45 -4.51
CA LEU A 429 17.36 -1.54 -5.48
C LEU A 429 18.67 -2.30 -5.65
N GLN A 430 18.56 -3.53 -6.14
CA GLN A 430 19.69 -4.37 -6.50
C GLN A 430 19.39 -5.13 -7.79
N ARG A 431 20.41 -5.24 -8.64
CA ARG A 431 20.42 -6.18 -9.78
C ARG A 431 21.21 -7.43 -9.43
N ILE A 432 20.62 -8.57 -9.74
CA ILE A 432 21.22 -9.89 -9.55
C ILE A 432 21.21 -10.60 -10.89
N ASP A 433 22.40 -10.91 -11.42
CA ASP A 433 22.53 -11.79 -12.58
C ASP A 433 22.39 -13.24 -12.12
N VAL A 434 21.72 -14.04 -12.94
CA VAL A 434 21.32 -15.41 -12.64
C VAL A 434 21.74 -16.32 -13.78
N ALA A 435 22.50 -17.35 -13.45
CA ALA A 435 22.92 -18.38 -14.39
C ALA A 435 22.43 -19.75 -13.91
N PHE A 436 22.02 -20.59 -14.86
CA PHE A 436 21.73 -22.00 -14.65
C PHE A 436 22.62 -22.83 -15.57
N THR A 437 23.57 -23.55 -15.00
CA THR A 437 24.55 -24.35 -15.77
C THR A 437 24.82 -25.64 -15.02
N ASP A 438 24.90 -26.77 -15.73
CA ASP A 438 25.10 -28.11 -15.16
C ASP A 438 24.13 -28.45 -14.01
N GLY A 439 22.88 -28.02 -14.14
CA GLY A 439 21.83 -28.24 -13.14
C GLY A 439 21.97 -27.39 -11.86
N LYS A 440 22.84 -26.37 -11.85
CA LYS A 440 23.12 -25.53 -10.68
C LYS A 440 22.81 -24.07 -10.94
N TRP A 441 22.19 -23.44 -9.96
CA TRP A 441 21.92 -22.00 -9.93
C TRP A 441 23.13 -21.24 -9.40
N LYS A 442 23.47 -20.13 -10.05
CA LYS A 442 24.48 -19.17 -9.60
C LYS A 442 23.90 -17.76 -9.65
N PHE A 443 24.07 -17.03 -8.56
CA PHE A 443 23.61 -15.65 -8.39
C PHE A 443 24.83 -14.73 -8.26
N THR A 444 24.83 -13.61 -8.97
CA THR A 444 25.89 -12.61 -8.90
C THR A 444 25.27 -11.23 -8.71
N GLU A 445 25.47 -10.62 -7.54
CA GLU A 445 25.06 -9.24 -7.28
C GLU A 445 25.91 -8.30 -8.14
N ARG A 446 25.28 -7.60 -9.08
CA ARG A 446 25.99 -6.73 -10.03
C ARG A 446 26.17 -5.33 -9.49
N TRP A 447 25.10 -4.77 -8.95
CA TRP A 447 25.12 -3.49 -8.30
C TRP A 447 24.00 -3.41 -7.27
N THR A 448 24.22 -2.58 -6.25
CA THR A 448 23.24 -2.15 -5.27
C THR A 448 23.21 -0.64 -5.28
N THR A 449 22.02 -0.04 -5.41
CA THR A 449 21.87 1.41 -5.52
C THR A 449 20.88 1.96 -4.49
N LYS A 450 21.24 3.12 -3.93
CA LYS A 450 20.36 3.97 -3.13
C LYS A 450 19.82 5.15 -3.94
N LYS A 451 20.04 5.16 -5.25
CA LYS A 451 19.60 6.25 -6.14
C LYS A 451 18.14 6.10 -6.57
N LEU A 452 17.57 4.90 -6.43
CA LEU A 452 16.14 4.61 -6.49
C LEU A 452 15.78 3.80 -5.24
N ARG A 453 14.79 4.26 -4.47
CA ARG A 453 14.46 3.71 -3.14
C ARG A 453 12.94 3.59 -3.04
N PRO A 454 12.34 2.58 -3.67
CA PRO A 454 10.91 2.37 -3.57
C PRO A 454 10.53 1.99 -2.14
N SER A 455 9.30 2.32 -1.75
CA SER A 455 8.70 1.86 -0.50
C SER A 455 7.82 0.65 -0.76
N PHE A 456 6.66 0.88 -1.38
CA PHE A 456 5.69 -0.13 -1.80
C PHE A 456 5.30 0.06 -3.28
N ASN A 457 6.11 0.84 -4.01
CA ASN A 457 5.84 1.25 -5.38
C ASN A 457 6.76 0.45 -6.30
N ASP A 458 6.17 -0.29 -7.23
CA ASP A 458 6.92 -1.06 -8.19
C ASP A 458 7.65 -0.15 -9.20
N SER A 459 8.86 -0.55 -9.60
CA SER A 459 9.59 0.12 -10.68
C SER A 459 9.10 -0.35 -12.05
N LEU A 460 9.42 0.42 -13.09
CA LEU A 460 9.13 0.15 -14.50
C LEU A 460 10.45 0.04 -15.27
N ILE A 461 10.58 -0.95 -16.14
CA ILE A 461 11.79 -1.20 -16.94
C ILE A 461 11.48 -0.87 -18.39
N HIS A 462 12.24 0.04 -19.00
CA HIS A 462 12.06 0.39 -20.41
C HIS A 462 13.38 0.82 -21.06
N LYS A 463 13.71 0.21 -22.21
CA LYS A 463 14.86 0.58 -23.07
C LYS A 463 16.17 0.82 -22.29
N GLY A 464 16.55 -0.12 -21.41
CA GLY A 464 17.81 -0.06 -20.64
C GLY A 464 17.80 0.91 -19.46
N ALA A 465 16.63 1.43 -19.08
CA ALA A 465 16.45 2.28 -17.91
C ALA A 465 15.39 1.72 -16.97
N VAL A 466 15.54 2.04 -15.68
CA VAL A 466 14.56 1.75 -14.64
C VAL A 466 13.98 3.06 -14.12
N TYR A 467 12.66 3.17 -14.15
CA TYR A 467 11.88 4.33 -13.71
C TYR A 467 11.11 3.96 -12.45
N GLY A 468 11.00 4.87 -11.49
CA GLY A 468 10.20 4.59 -10.30
C GLY A 468 10.32 5.65 -9.24
N PHE A 469 9.79 5.32 -8.06
CA PHE A 469 9.77 6.21 -6.92
C PHE A 469 11.04 6.07 -6.08
N ASN A 470 11.72 7.19 -5.84
CA ASN A 470 12.73 7.35 -4.80
C ASN A 470 12.06 8.07 -3.62
N GLN A 471 11.31 7.30 -2.82
CA GLN A 471 10.30 7.85 -1.90
C GLN A 471 9.33 8.79 -2.66
N ALA A 472 9.05 9.98 -2.14
CA ALA A 472 8.09 10.93 -2.71
C ALA A 472 8.46 11.57 -4.06
N VAL A 473 9.60 11.22 -4.66
CA VAL A 473 10.11 11.84 -5.90
C VAL A 473 10.36 10.77 -6.95
N PHE A 474 9.90 11.00 -8.17
CA PHE A 474 10.13 10.10 -9.29
C PHE A 474 11.58 10.19 -9.78
N SER A 475 12.12 9.11 -10.32
CA SER A 475 13.53 9.03 -10.71
C SER A 475 13.73 8.00 -11.81
N CYS A 476 14.84 8.16 -12.52
CA CYS A 476 15.35 7.21 -13.50
C CYS A 476 16.78 6.82 -13.14
N ILE A 477 17.06 5.52 -13.19
CA ILE A 477 18.41 4.97 -13.09
C ILE A 477 18.73 4.17 -14.36
N ASP A 478 20.01 4.04 -14.64
CA ASP A 478 20.53 3.14 -15.65
C ASP A 478 20.37 1.67 -15.21
N ALA A 479 19.81 0.81 -16.05
CA ALA A 479 19.57 -0.59 -15.71
C ALA A 479 20.86 -1.43 -15.60
N GLU A 480 21.93 -1.03 -16.31
CA GLU A 480 23.19 -1.78 -16.31
C GLU A 480 24.06 -1.43 -15.11
N THR A 481 24.10 -0.15 -14.74
CA THR A 481 25.03 0.39 -13.73
C THR A 481 24.38 0.73 -12.41
N GLY A 482 23.06 0.91 -12.36
CA GLY A 482 22.34 1.38 -11.17
C GLY A 482 22.54 2.86 -10.85
N GLU A 483 23.24 3.60 -11.72
CA GLU A 483 23.52 5.03 -11.54
C GLU A 483 22.32 5.90 -11.91
N ARG A 484 22.17 7.03 -11.21
CA ARG A 484 21.07 7.96 -11.46
C ARG A 484 21.24 8.67 -12.79
N ARG A 485 20.22 8.62 -13.63
CA ARG A 485 20.11 9.45 -14.82
C ARG A 485 19.49 10.80 -14.49
N TRP A 486 18.31 10.78 -13.86
CA TRP A 486 17.64 11.98 -13.37
C TRP A 486 16.76 11.70 -12.17
N GLN A 487 16.40 12.74 -11.43
CA GLN A 487 15.38 12.73 -10.38
C GLN A 487 14.56 14.02 -10.48
N GLY A 488 13.25 13.90 -10.37
CA GLY A 488 12.32 15.03 -10.40
C GLY A 488 10.88 14.54 -10.32
N GLY A 489 9.92 15.46 -10.30
CA GLY A 489 8.51 15.09 -10.21
C GLY A 489 8.14 14.63 -8.80
N ARG A 490 7.54 15.54 -8.02
CA ARG A 490 7.11 15.27 -6.65
C ARG A 490 5.69 14.72 -6.67
N TYR A 491 5.56 13.44 -7.04
CA TYR A 491 4.26 12.76 -7.18
C TYR A 491 3.86 11.99 -5.91
N GLY A 492 4.58 12.18 -4.80
CA GLY A 492 4.31 11.48 -3.54
C GLY A 492 4.63 9.99 -3.64
N PHE A 493 3.94 9.17 -2.86
CA PHE A 493 4.04 7.70 -2.88
C PHE A 493 2.99 7.06 -3.81
N GLY A 494 2.79 7.67 -4.98
CA GLY A 494 1.85 7.21 -6.00
C GLY A 494 2.29 5.94 -6.73
N GLN A 495 1.59 5.56 -7.79
CA GLN A 495 1.92 4.39 -8.61
C GLN A 495 2.12 4.77 -10.06
N ALA A 496 2.72 3.88 -10.85
CA ALA A 496 2.97 4.14 -12.27
C ALA A 496 2.77 2.88 -13.12
N ILE A 497 2.45 3.10 -14.40
CA ILE A 497 2.33 2.05 -15.42
C ILE A 497 3.10 2.49 -16.67
N LEU A 498 3.82 1.54 -17.28
CA LEU A 498 4.56 1.75 -18.52
C LEU A 498 3.64 1.56 -19.73
N LEU A 499 3.72 2.47 -20.69
CA LEU A 499 3.02 2.44 -21.96
C LEU A 499 4.07 2.34 -23.09
N PRO A 500 4.64 1.14 -23.32
CA PRO A 500 5.81 0.97 -24.18
C PRO A 500 5.60 1.41 -25.62
N GLU A 501 4.40 1.23 -26.19
CA GLU A 501 4.11 1.59 -27.59
C GLU A 501 4.17 3.10 -27.85
N SER A 502 3.81 3.91 -26.85
CA SER A 502 3.86 5.38 -26.92
C SER A 502 5.12 5.97 -26.29
N ASP A 503 6.03 5.13 -25.78
CA ASP A 503 7.19 5.54 -24.98
C ASP A 503 6.79 6.50 -23.85
N CYS A 504 5.70 6.17 -23.14
CA CYS A 504 5.16 6.98 -22.06
C CYS A 504 5.06 6.20 -20.75
N ILE A 505 4.96 6.94 -19.64
CA ILE A 505 4.63 6.42 -18.31
C ILE A 505 3.44 7.22 -17.81
N LEU A 506 2.38 6.53 -17.41
CA LEU A 506 1.26 7.14 -16.70
C LEU A 506 1.49 7.00 -15.19
N VAL A 507 1.59 8.12 -14.50
CA VAL A 507 1.72 8.18 -13.04
C VAL A 507 0.39 8.57 -12.42
N ALA A 508 -0.10 7.72 -11.51
CA ALA A 508 -1.14 8.07 -10.55
C ALA A 508 -0.47 8.67 -9.31
N ALA A 509 -0.42 9.99 -9.22
CA ALA A 509 0.23 10.69 -8.12
C ALA A 509 -0.57 10.51 -6.81
N GLU A 510 0.10 10.58 -5.67
CA GLU A 510 -0.50 10.36 -4.35
C GLU A 510 -1.66 11.31 -4.03
N ASN A 511 -1.63 12.53 -4.57
CA ASN A 511 -2.69 13.53 -4.44
C ASN A 511 -3.89 13.29 -5.36
N GLY A 512 -3.84 12.29 -6.25
CA GLY A 512 -4.90 11.96 -7.19
C GLY A 512 -4.77 12.56 -8.59
N ASP A 513 -3.67 13.24 -8.91
CA ASP A 513 -3.40 13.66 -10.29
C ASP A 513 -2.99 12.47 -11.16
N ALA A 514 -3.50 12.44 -12.40
CA ALA A 514 -2.94 11.61 -13.46
C ALA A 514 -1.91 12.43 -14.25
N VAL A 515 -0.67 11.94 -14.33
CA VAL A 515 0.46 12.63 -14.96
C VAL A 515 1.05 11.75 -16.05
N LEU A 516 1.12 12.26 -17.28
CA LEU A 516 1.78 11.56 -18.37
C LEU A 516 3.22 12.05 -18.50
N LEU A 517 4.16 11.11 -18.50
CA LEU A 517 5.59 11.38 -18.67
C LEU A 517 6.12 10.71 -19.93
N LYS A 518 7.14 11.31 -20.54
CA LYS A 518 7.96 10.60 -21.54
C LYS A 518 8.86 9.58 -20.83
N ALA A 519 8.87 8.34 -21.32
CA ALA A 519 9.76 7.28 -20.84
C ALA A 519 11.18 7.43 -21.45
N THR A 520 11.90 8.49 -21.09
CA THR A 520 13.26 8.76 -21.57
C THR A 520 14.28 8.84 -20.43
N PRO A 521 15.50 8.27 -20.59
CA PRO A 521 16.56 8.38 -19.60
C PRO A 521 17.26 9.75 -19.61
N ASP A 522 16.99 10.65 -20.55
CA ASP A 522 17.76 11.88 -20.70
C ASP A 522 17.42 12.94 -19.65
N LYS A 523 16.13 13.12 -19.38
CA LYS A 523 15.59 14.06 -18.40
C LYS A 523 14.15 13.69 -18.06
N LEU A 524 13.67 14.18 -16.92
CA LEU A 524 12.23 14.20 -16.66
C LEU A 524 11.54 15.11 -17.69
N GLN A 525 10.54 14.57 -18.37
CA GLN A 525 9.68 15.33 -19.28
C GLN A 525 8.21 14.99 -18.98
N GLU A 526 7.52 15.90 -18.31
CA GLU A 526 6.06 15.86 -18.13
C GLU A 526 5.39 16.29 -19.43
N LEU A 527 4.53 15.44 -19.96
CA LEU A 527 3.77 15.66 -21.20
C LEU A 527 2.37 16.22 -20.91
N GLY A 528 1.97 16.21 -19.64
CA GLY A 528 0.83 16.93 -19.10
C GLY A 528 0.27 16.25 -17.85
N ARG A 529 -0.69 16.91 -17.24
CA ARG A 529 -1.28 16.55 -15.94
C ARG A 529 -2.74 16.94 -15.92
N ILE A 530 -3.56 16.08 -15.35
CA ILE A 530 -4.94 16.40 -15.02
C ILE A 530 -5.27 15.97 -13.59
N PRO A 531 -6.02 16.77 -12.82
CA PRO A 531 -6.58 16.32 -11.56
C PRO A 531 -7.69 15.30 -11.84
N THR A 532 -7.62 14.11 -11.24
CA THR A 532 -8.58 13.02 -11.51
C THR A 532 -9.28 12.51 -10.26
N LEU A 533 -8.53 12.40 -9.16
CA LEU A 533 -8.98 11.92 -7.87
C LEU A 533 -8.61 12.98 -6.82
N ASN A 534 -9.28 13.00 -5.68
CA ASN A 534 -9.14 14.06 -4.66
C ASN A 534 -8.80 13.56 -3.26
N ASP A 535 -8.22 12.36 -3.17
CA ASP A 535 -7.80 11.72 -1.92
C ASP A 535 -6.54 10.88 -2.16
N LYS A 536 -5.92 10.40 -1.09
CA LYS A 536 -4.72 9.57 -1.06
C LYS A 536 -4.83 8.41 -2.05
N THR A 537 -3.96 8.40 -3.05
CA THR A 537 -3.99 7.47 -4.18
C THR A 537 -2.73 6.61 -4.22
N TRP A 538 -2.83 5.36 -3.73
CA TRP A 538 -1.73 4.38 -3.73
C TRP A 538 -2.01 3.16 -4.61
N ASN A 539 -3.15 3.14 -5.30
CA ASN A 539 -3.57 2.05 -6.17
C ASN A 539 -2.83 2.12 -7.51
N HIS A 540 -2.48 0.97 -8.07
CA HIS A 540 -1.89 0.92 -9.41
C HIS A 540 -2.94 1.30 -10.45
N PRO A 541 -2.64 2.23 -11.38
CA PRO A 541 -3.49 2.46 -12.55
C PRO A 541 -3.45 1.24 -13.47
N ILE A 542 -4.51 1.04 -14.26
CA ILE A 542 -4.52 0.06 -15.34
C ILE A 542 -4.85 0.75 -16.67
N VAL A 543 -4.32 0.23 -17.77
CA VAL A 543 -4.58 0.72 -19.11
C VAL A 543 -4.90 -0.46 -20.03
N VAL A 544 -6.02 -0.39 -20.73
CA VAL A 544 -6.43 -1.36 -21.76
C VAL A 544 -6.85 -0.60 -23.00
N GLY A 545 -6.15 -0.84 -24.11
CA GLY A 545 -6.32 -0.04 -25.33
C GLY A 545 -6.10 1.45 -25.03
N ASN A 546 -7.13 2.26 -25.28
CA ASN A 546 -7.08 3.71 -25.06
C ASN A 546 -7.87 4.16 -23.81
N ARG A 547 -8.20 3.23 -22.91
CA ARG A 547 -8.85 3.55 -21.64
C ARG A 547 -7.87 3.37 -20.49
N ALA A 548 -7.85 4.32 -19.56
CA ALA A 548 -7.19 4.16 -18.28
C ALA A 548 -8.21 4.16 -17.15
N TRP A 549 -8.00 3.30 -16.16
CA TRP A 549 -8.77 3.33 -14.92
C TRP A 549 -7.85 3.57 -13.73
N LEU A 550 -8.24 4.57 -12.95
CA LEU A 550 -7.57 4.94 -11.70
C LEU A 550 -8.59 4.86 -10.58
N ARG A 551 -8.12 4.54 -9.38
CA ARG A 551 -8.93 4.65 -8.18
C ARG A 551 -8.08 5.04 -6.98
N ASN A 552 -8.76 5.51 -5.95
CA ASN A 552 -8.20 5.70 -4.64
C ASN A 552 -9.11 5.08 -3.57
N GLY A 553 -8.92 5.48 -2.32
CA GLY A 553 -9.75 5.04 -1.20
C GLY A 553 -11.19 5.56 -1.21
N ARG A 554 -11.62 6.32 -2.23
CA ARG A 554 -12.93 6.99 -2.27
C ARG A 554 -13.64 6.98 -3.60
N THR A 555 -12.90 7.10 -4.69
CA THR A 555 -13.44 7.29 -6.03
C THR A 555 -12.66 6.46 -7.03
N ALA A 556 -13.33 6.06 -8.10
CA ALA A 556 -12.74 5.46 -9.28
C ALA A 556 -13.13 6.27 -10.52
N VAL A 557 -12.24 6.32 -11.51
CA VAL A 557 -12.40 7.15 -12.71
C VAL A 557 -11.94 6.37 -13.94
N CYS A 558 -12.62 6.59 -15.05
CA CYS A 558 -12.20 6.17 -16.38
C CYS A 558 -11.77 7.37 -17.21
N LEU A 559 -10.61 7.27 -17.85
CA LEU A 559 -10.07 8.27 -18.76
C LEU A 559 -10.06 7.74 -20.19
N ASP A 560 -10.44 8.62 -21.12
CA ASP A 560 -10.24 8.43 -22.56
C ASP A 560 -8.88 8.99 -22.98
N LEU A 561 -7.93 8.10 -23.29
CA LEU A 561 -6.58 8.47 -23.66
C LEU A 561 -6.44 8.93 -25.13
N THR A 562 -7.53 8.99 -25.91
CA THR A 562 -7.46 9.41 -27.32
C THR A 562 -7.21 10.91 -27.50
N GLY A 563 -7.52 11.72 -26.48
CA GLY A 563 -7.32 13.18 -26.52
C GLY A 563 -8.32 13.91 -27.42
N GLN A 564 -9.52 13.35 -27.64
CA GLN A 564 -10.62 14.12 -28.21
C GLN A 564 -11.20 15.06 -27.15
N ALA A 565 -11.37 16.34 -27.50
CA ALA A 565 -12.14 17.25 -26.66
C ALA A 565 -13.55 16.66 -26.49
N ALA A 566 -14.07 16.66 -25.26
CA ALA A 566 -15.48 16.34 -25.04
C ALA A 566 -16.33 17.23 -25.98
N PRO A 567 -17.33 16.65 -26.69
CA PRO A 567 -18.15 17.40 -27.64
C PRO A 567 -18.88 18.58 -27.01
#